data_AF-A0A3L7NDK6-F1
#
_entry.id   AF-A0A3L7NDK6-F1
#
_cell.length_a   1.000
_cell.length_b   1.000
_cell.length_c   1.000
_cell.angle_alpha   90.00
_cell.angle_beta   90.00
_cell.angle_gamma   90.00
#
_symmetry.space_group_name_H-M   'P 1'
#
loop_
_entity.id
_entity.type
_entity.pdbx_description
1 polymer ?
#
loop_
_entity_poly.entity_id
_entity_poly.type
_entity_poly.pdbx_seq_one_letter_code
_entity_poly.pdbx_strand_id
1 'polypeptide(L)'
;MKSTPRKKLLKKSFTASSPRSIVRSAPVAVLLSTWMLTMIVPVLLLLSVRDRWLESLARPEVQENWESFREDMRKQSGLDGPVQRKVRKSDEPPARVWLRDYFWLAITAWLVLGTTLFACFGVLFVGVSGTYRWQHVEPGTLKKTT
;
A
#
# COMPACT_ATOMS: atom_id res chain seq x y z
N MET A 1 -46.64 24.77 -59.40
CA MET A 1 -45.19 24.97 -59.11
C MET A 1 -44.79 24.15 -57.89
N LYS A 2 -43.53 23.73 -57.86
CA LYS A 2 -42.97 22.51 -57.23
C LYS A 2 -43.03 22.43 -55.69
N SER A 3 -43.02 21.18 -55.25
CA SER A 3 -42.79 20.64 -53.90
C SER A 3 -41.53 21.17 -53.20
N THR A 4 -41.52 21.20 -51.86
CA THR A 4 -40.65 20.39 -50.97
C THR A 4 -40.52 21.03 -49.57
N PRO A 5 -40.72 20.27 -48.47
CA PRO A 5 -40.59 20.75 -47.09
C PRO A 5 -39.12 20.80 -46.64
N ARG A 6 -38.67 21.92 -46.08
CA ARG A 6 -37.28 22.08 -45.61
C ARG A 6 -37.09 21.47 -44.23
N LYS A 7 -36.79 20.17 -44.25
CA LYS A 7 -35.91 19.39 -43.38
C LYS A 7 -35.69 19.93 -41.95
N LYS A 8 -36.21 19.15 -41.00
CA LYS A 8 -35.73 18.95 -39.63
C LYS A 8 -34.22 19.21 -39.50
N LEU A 9 -33.84 20.36 -38.97
CA LEU A 9 -32.54 20.55 -38.36
C LEU A 9 -32.68 20.15 -36.90
N LEU A 10 -32.64 18.82 -36.69
CA LEU A 10 -32.22 18.21 -35.44
C LEU A 10 -30.81 18.72 -35.13
N LYS A 11 -30.72 19.90 -34.50
CA LYS A 11 -29.57 20.25 -33.67
C LYS A 11 -29.63 19.32 -32.47
N LYS A 12 -29.20 18.08 -32.65
CA LYS A 12 -28.67 17.28 -31.54
C LYS A 12 -27.47 18.07 -31.06
N SER A 13 -27.69 18.87 -30.02
CA SER A 13 -26.61 19.36 -29.17
C SER A 13 -25.88 18.13 -28.66
N PHE A 14 -24.83 17.73 -29.37
CA PHE A 14 -23.80 16.88 -28.83
C PHE A 14 -23.10 17.73 -27.79
N THR A 15 -23.70 17.80 -26.60
CA THR A 15 -23.09 18.42 -25.43
C THR A 15 -21.88 17.57 -25.13
N ALA A 16 -20.73 18.01 -25.65
CA ALA A 16 -19.42 17.56 -25.22
C ALA A 16 -19.45 17.47 -23.69
N SER A 17 -19.23 16.26 -23.17
CA SER A 17 -19.10 16.03 -21.74
C SER A 17 -18.08 17.03 -21.21
N SER A 18 -18.57 17.98 -20.41
CA SER A 18 -17.76 19.08 -19.89
C SER A 18 -16.52 18.51 -19.17
N PRO A 19 -15.30 18.98 -19.45
CA PRO A 19 -14.07 18.52 -18.80
C PRO A 19 -13.97 18.90 -17.31
N ARG A 20 -15.04 19.42 -16.70
CA ARG A 20 -15.09 19.85 -15.30
C ARG A 20 -15.14 18.71 -14.29
N SER A 21 -15.40 17.46 -14.70
CA SER A 21 -15.37 16.30 -13.78
C SER A 21 -13.94 15.86 -13.44
N ILE A 22 -12.98 16.07 -14.35
CA ILE A 22 -11.59 15.61 -14.20
C ILE A 22 -10.84 16.40 -13.11
N VAL A 23 -11.18 17.68 -12.94
CA VAL A 23 -10.46 18.57 -12.02
C VAL A 23 -10.77 18.25 -10.55
N ARG A 24 -11.93 17.65 -10.25
CA ARG A 24 -12.30 17.23 -8.88
C ARG A 24 -11.69 15.89 -8.46
N SER A 25 -11.43 15.00 -9.42
CA SER A 25 -10.83 13.68 -9.14
C SER A 25 -9.30 13.70 -9.12
N ALA A 26 -8.65 14.77 -9.57
CA ALA A 26 -7.19 14.89 -9.62
C ALA A 26 -6.47 14.55 -8.30
N PRO A 27 -6.85 15.11 -7.13
CA PRO A 27 -6.17 14.78 -5.87
C PRO A 27 -6.39 13.32 -5.46
N VAL A 28 -7.59 12.78 -5.68
CA VAL A 28 -7.91 11.39 -5.38
C VAL A 28 -7.13 10.44 -6.29
N ALA A 29 -7.01 10.75 -7.57
CA ALA A 29 -6.24 9.96 -8.53
C ALA A 29 -4.74 9.95 -8.18
N VAL A 30 -4.18 11.09 -7.75
CA VAL A 30 -2.78 11.16 -7.30
C VAL A 30 -2.58 10.33 -6.03
N LEU A 31 -3.49 10.42 -5.06
CA LEU A 31 -3.44 9.60 -3.84
C LEU A 31 -3.49 8.11 -4.15
N LEU A 32 -4.43 7.68 -5.00
CA LEU A 32 -4.55 6.27 -5.40
C LEU A 32 -3.32 5.79 -6.18
N SER A 33 -2.78 6.61 -7.09
CA SER A 33 -1.57 6.26 -7.85
C SER A 33 -0.37 6.13 -6.92
N THR A 34 -0.24 7.03 -5.95
CA THR A 34 0.81 7.00 -4.92
C THR A 34 0.68 5.74 -4.08
N TRP A 35 -0.52 5.43 -3.59
CA TRP A 35 -0.80 4.21 -2.83
C TRP A 35 -0.44 2.95 -3.62
N MET A 36 -0.90 2.85 -4.88
CA MET A 36 -0.59 1.70 -5.73
C MET A 36 0.92 1.55 -5.91
N LEU A 37 1.64 2.64 -6.17
CA LEU A 37 3.09 2.61 -6.33
C LEU A 37 3.78 2.14 -5.04
N THR A 38 3.38 2.68 -3.88
CA THR A 38 3.94 2.31 -2.57
C THR A 38 3.63 0.85 -2.18
N MET A 39 2.50 0.29 -2.62
CA MET A 39 2.17 -1.12 -2.36
C MET A 39 2.86 -2.08 -3.33
N ILE A 40 2.91 -1.74 -4.62
CA ILE A 40 3.38 -2.63 -5.67
C ILE A 40 4.91 -2.66 -5.74
N VAL A 41 5.57 -1.50 -5.68
CA VAL A 41 7.02 -1.41 -5.91
C VAL A 41 7.83 -2.26 -4.92
N PRO A 42 7.61 -2.18 -3.60
CA PRO A 42 8.36 -3.00 -2.64
C PRO A 42 8.14 -4.50 -2.85
N VAL A 43 6.90 -4.91 -3.17
CA VAL A 43 6.57 -6.33 -3.39
C VAL A 43 7.28 -6.85 -4.64
N LEU A 44 7.25 -6.12 -5.75
CA LEU A 44 7.97 -6.50 -6.97
C LEU A 44 9.48 -6.53 -6.76
N LEU A 45 10.02 -5.53 -6.06
CA LEU A 45 11.45 -5.48 -5.74
C LEU A 45 11.85 -6.70 -4.91
N LEU A 46 11.10 -7.01 -3.85
CA LEU A 46 11.37 -8.13 -2.97
C LEU A 46 11.27 -9.48 -3.71
N LEU A 47 10.26 -9.65 -4.58
CA LEU A 47 10.13 -10.82 -5.45
C LEU A 47 11.33 -10.98 -6.40
N SER A 48 11.82 -9.88 -6.96
CA SER A 48 12.94 -9.91 -7.93
C SER A 48 14.29 -10.29 -7.32
N VAL A 49 14.51 -9.98 -6.03
CA VAL A 49 15.78 -10.26 -5.33
C VAL A 49 15.72 -11.56 -4.53
N ARG A 50 14.52 -12.10 -4.28
CA ARG A 50 14.29 -13.27 -3.43
C ARG A 50 15.17 -14.45 -3.80
N ASP A 51 15.19 -14.83 -5.08
CA ASP A 51 15.87 -16.06 -5.50
C ASP A 51 17.39 -15.93 -5.38
N ARG A 52 17.95 -14.76 -5.71
CA ARG A 52 19.39 -14.46 -5.52
C ARG A 52 19.79 -14.52 -4.05
N TRP A 53 18.92 -14.03 -3.16
CA TRP A 53 19.16 -14.09 -1.72
C TRP A 53 19.05 -15.53 -1.21
N LEU A 54 18.06 -16.30 -1.64
CA LEU A 54 17.95 -17.73 -1.30
C LEU A 54 19.16 -18.52 -1.77
N GLU A 55 19.66 -18.29 -2.98
CA GLU A 55 20.89 -18.91 -3.49
C GLU A 55 22.11 -18.54 -2.64
N SER A 56 22.25 -17.27 -2.27
CA SER A 56 23.35 -16.83 -1.39
C SER A 56 23.28 -17.49 0.00
N LEU A 57 22.08 -17.69 0.54
CA LEU A 57 21.83 -18.30 1.84
C LEU A 57 21.86 -19.83 1.81
N ALA A 58 21.81 -20.44 0.61
CA ALA A 58 21.93 -21.88 0.42
C ALA A 58 23.40 -22.33 0.34
N ARG A 59 24.36 -21.39 0.32
CA ARG A 59 25.80 -21.71 0.29
C ARG A 59 26.23 -22.46 1.55
N PRO A 60 27.10 -23.48 1.42
CA PRO A 60 27.58 -24.26 2.55
C PRO A 60 28.32 -23.40 3.59
N GLU A 61 29.03 -22.35 3.15
CA GLU A 61 29.72 -21.38 4.02
C GLU A 61 28.78 -20.70 5.02
N VAL A 62 27.54 -20.41 4.62
CA VAL A 62 26.54 -19.77 5.49
C VAL A 62 26.02 -20.75 6.54
N GLN A 63 25.90 -22.03 6.17
CA GLN A 63 25.53 -23.10 7.09
C GLN A 63 26.64 -23.36 8.11
N GLU A 64 27.90 -23.42 7.67
CA GLU A 64 29.07 -23.60 8.53
C GLU A 64 29.23 -22.45 9.53
N ASN A 65 29.07 -21.20 9.06
CA ASN A 65 29.07 -20.03 9.93
C ASN A 65 27.94 -20.08 10.97
N TRP A 66 26.77 -20.58 10.58
CA TRP A 66 25.64 -20.75 11.50
C TRP A 66 25.92 -21.83 12.54
N GLU A 67 26.56 -22.92 12.16
CA GLU A 67 26.95 -24.00 13.05
C GLU A 67 28.02 -23.55 14.04
N SER A 68 29.08 -22.86 13.57
CA SER A 68 30.10 -22.24 14.41
C SER A 68 29.48 -21.30 15.46
N PHE A 69 28.54 -20.45 15.05
CA PHE A 69 27.78 -19.60 15.98
C PHE A 69 27.00 -20.40 17.02
N ARG A 70 26.34 -21.51 16.63
CA ARG A 70 25.62 -22.38 17.58
C ARG A 70 26.58 -23.07 18.55
N GLU A 71 27.75 -23.50 18.08
CA GLU A 71 28.78 -24.11 18.92
C GLU A 71 29.33 -23.13 19.95
N ASP A 72 29.62 -21.90 19.55
CA ASP A 72 30.08 -20.86 20.47
C ASP A 72 29.01 -20.47 21.49
N MET A 73 27.75 -20.43 21.08
CA MET A 73 26.63 -20.28 22.02
C MET A 73 26.52 -21.46 22.98
N ARG A 74 26.81 -22.69 22.53
CA ARG A 74 26.80 -23.89 23.39
C ARG A 74 27.92 -23.84 24.43
N LYS A 75 29.13 -23.44 24.04
CA LYS A 75 30.26 -23.21 24.95
C LYS A 75 29.94 -22.15 26.01
N GLN A 76 29.23 -21.08 25.63
CA GLN A 76 28.82 -20.01 26.54
C GLN A 76 27.64 -20.41 27.45
N SER A 77 26.77 -21.31 27.00
CA SER A 77 25.58 -21.72 27.75
C SER A 77 25.85 -22.66 28.94
N GLY A 78 27.03 -23.29 28.97
CA GLY A 78 27.47 -24.18 30.05
C GLY A 78 28.35 -23.50 31.11
N LEU A 79 28.63 -22.20 30.98
CA LEU A 79 29.29 -21.43 32.02
C LEU A 79 28.22 -21.03 33.05
N ASP A 80 28.36 -21.52 34.29
CA ASP A 80 27.48 -21.25 35.43
C ASP A 80 27.41 -19.74 35.75
N GLY A 81 26.58 -19.04 34.99
CA GLY A 81 26.25 -17.63 35.18
C GLY A 81 24.74 -17.46 35.32
N PRO A 82 24.27 -16.38 35.98
CA PRO A 82 22.85 -16.15 36.24
C PRO A 82 21.98 -16.02 34.98
N VAL A 83 22.59 -15.86 33.79
CA VAL A 83 21.90 -15.84 32.50
C VAL A 83 22.37 -17.02 31.65
N GLN A 84 21.64 -18.13 31.70
CA GLN A 84 21.84 -19.22 30.76
C GLN A 84 21.27 -18.83 29.39
N ARG A 85 22.15 -18.70 28.39
CA ARG A 85 21.74 -18.46 27.01
C ARG A 85 21.22 -19.76 26.40
N LYS A 86 19.94 -19.79 26.03
CA LYS A 86 19.33 -20.94 25.35
C LYS A 86 19.91 -21.08 23.93
N VAL A 87 20.56 -22.22 23.65
CA VAL A 87 20.98 -22.57 22.30
C VAL A 87 19.76 -22.66 21.38
N ARG A 88 19.83 -22.02 20.21
CA ARG A 88 18.71 -21.99 19.28
C ARG A 88 18.50 -23.39 18.65
N LYS A 89 17.25 -23.87 18.65
CA LYS A 89 16.86 -25.21 18.19
C LYS A 89 16.87 -25.39 16.66
N SER A 90 16.91 -24.30 15.88
CA SER A 90 16.84 -24.37 14.41
C SER A 90 18.18 -24.82 13.82
N ASP A 91 18.13 -25.88 13.02
CA ASP A 91 19.30 -26.38 12.27
C ASP A 91 19.64 -25.52 11.06
N GLU A 92 18.65 -24.82 10.50
CA GLU A 92 18.84 -23.86 9.40
C GLU A 92 19.03 -22.42 9.92
N PRO A 93 19.77 -21.57 9.18
CA PRO A 93 19.91 -20.16 9.49
C PRO A 93 18.54 -19.47 9.46
N PRO A 94 18.22 -18.61 10.45
CA PRO A 94 16.89 -18.01 10.58
C PRO A 94 16.51 -17.13 9.37
N ALA A 95 17.49 -16.49 8.73
CA ALA A 95 17.24 -15.68 7.52
C ALA A 95 16.73 -16.54 6.35
N ARG A 96 17.24 -17.77 6.21
CA ARG A 96 16.81 -18.71 5.16
C ARG A 96 15.38 -19.19 5.42
N VAL A 97 15.08 -19.56 6.66
CA VAL A 97 13.73 -19.97 7.08
C VAL A 97 12.73 -18.83 6.86
N TRP A 98 13.07 -17.61 7.25
CA TRP A 98 12.22 -16.44 7.06
C TRP A 98 11.90 -16.18 5.58
N LEU A 99 12.91 -16.21 4.72
CA LEU A 99 12.76 -15.94 3.28
C LEU A 99 12.08 -17.08 2.51
N ARG A 100 12.19 -18.33 2.98
CA ARG A 100 11.52 -19.50 2.40
C ARG A 100 10.06 -19.59 2.83
N ASP A 101 9.81 -19.56 4.14
CA ASP A 101 8.54 -19.99 4.73
C ASP A 101 7.62 -18.81 5.11
N TYR A 102 8.18 -17.64 5.47
CA TYR A 102 7.44 -16.48 5.97
C TYR A 102 7.36 -15.31 4.98
N PHE A 103 7.85 -15.49 3.76
CA PHE A 103 7.86 -14.46 2.72
C PHE A 103 6.45 -13.92 2.39
N TRP A 104 5.49 -14.82 2.21
CA TRP A 104 4.10 -14.44 1.96
C TRP A 104 3.44 -13.77 3.18
N LEU A 105 3.84 -14.16 4.39
CA LEU A 105 3.40 -13.49 5.61
C LEU A 105 3.89 -12.04 5.63
N ALA A 106 5.13 -11.79 5.21
CA ALA A 106 5.67 -10.43 5.11
C ALA A 106 4.91 -9.58 4.08
N ILE A 107 4.60 -10.14 2.89
CA ILE A 107 3.82 -9.44 1.85
C ILE A 107 2.41 -9.12 2.35
N THR A 108 1.73 -10.10 2.94
CA THR A 108 0.36 -9.89 3.45
C THR A 108 0.33 -8.86 4.58
N ALA A 109 1.27 -8.91 5.52
CA ALA A 109 1.41 -7.91 6.57
C ALA A 109 1.67 -6.51 5.99
N TRP A 110 2.55 -6.40 5.00
CA TRP A 110 2.85 -5.14 4.31
C TRP A 110 1.59 -4.54 3.65
N LEU A 111 0.83 -5.36 2.92
CA LEU A 111 -0.38 -4.92 2.24
C LEU A 111 -1.46 -4.48 3.23
N VAL A 112 -1.68 -5.26 4.30
CA VAL A 112 -2.71 -4.96 5.31
C VAL A 112 -2.36 -3.70 6.10
N LEU A 113 -1.16 -3.64 6.66
CA LEU A 113 -0.72 -2.50 7.48
C LEU A 113 -0.55 -1.25 6.61
N GLY A 114 0.05 -1.39 5.43
CA GLY A 114 0.25 -0.30 4.48
C GLY A 114 -1.07 0.30 4.01
N THR A 115 -2.06 -0.54 3.68
CA THR A 115 -3.40 -0.05 3.29
C THR A 115 -4.11 0.61 4.46
N THR A 116 -4.06 0.02 5.65
CA THR A 116 -4.70 0.59 6.85
C THR A 116 -4.11 1.96 7.19
N LEU A 117 -2.79 2.07 7.17
CA LEU A 117 -2.08 3.31 7.43
C LEU A 117 -2.42 4.36 6.37
N PHE A 118 -2.35 3.99 5.09
CA PHE A 118 -2.69 4.91 4.00
C PHE A 118 -4.14 5.40 4.08
N ALA A 119 -5.10 4.53 4.39
CA ALA A 119 -6.50 4.92 4.55
C ALA A 119 -6.67 5.94 5.69
N CYS A 120 -6.05 5.69 6.84
CA CYS A 120 -6.07 6.61 7.97
C CYS A 120 -5.50 8.00 7.60
N PHE A 121 -4.30 8.03 7.00
CA PHE A 121 -3.69 9.28 6.54
C PHE A 121 -4.49 9.95 5.42
N GLY A 122 -5.10 9.18 4.53
CA GLY A 122 -5.95 9.70 3.46
C GLY A 122 -7.16 10.46 4.00
N VAL A 123 -7.85 9.91 5.01
CA VAL A 123 -8.98 10.58 5.68
C VAL A 123 -8.50 11.87 6.37
N LEU A 124 -7.38 11.82 7.09
CA LEU A 124 -6.81 13.00 7.74
C LEU A 124 -6.44 14.09 6.72
N PHE A 125 -5.81 13.72 5.60
CA PHE A 125 -5.41 14.65 4.55
C PHE A 125 -6.62 15.30 3.86
N VAL A 126 -7.66 14.51 3.56
CA VAL A 126 -8.93 15.03 3.00
C VAL A 126 -9.63 15.95 3.99
N GLY A 127 -9.59 15.62 5.28
CA GLY A 127 -10.14 16.46 6.34
C GLY A 127 -9.42 17.80 6.49
N VAL A 128 -8.08 17.78 6.52
CA VAL A 128 -7.26 19.00 6.63
C VAL A 128 -7.37 19.88 5.39
N SER A 129 -7.51 19.30 4.20
CA SER A 129 -7.62 20.06 2.94
C SER A 129 -8.96 20.78 2.76
N GLY A 130 -9.84 20.79 3.76
CA GLY A 130 -10.97 21.73 3.82
C GLY A 130 -12.05 21.46 2.77
N THR A 131 -12.22 20.21 2.34
CA THR A 131 -13.34 19.83 1.44
C THR A 131 -14.71 19.86 2.14
N TYR A 132 -14.80 20.41 3.35
CA TYR A 132 -16.05 20.78 3.99
C TYR A 132 -16.51 22.11 3.42
N ARG A 133 -17.20 22.06 2.28
CA ARG A 133 -17.97 23.20 1.80
C ARG A 133 -19.12 23.43 2.77
N TRP A 134 -18.89 24.23 3.80
CA TRP A 134 -19.93 24.83 4.62
C TRP A 134 -20.94 25.47 3.66
N GLN A 135 -22.05 24.79 3.41
CA GLN A 135 -23.21 25.43 2.85
C GLN A 135 -23.67 26.40 3.94
N HIS A 136 -23.38 27.69 3.74
CA HIS A 136 -24.14 28.73 4.39
C HIS A 136 -25.61 28.47 4.03
N VAL A 137 -26.35 27.87 4.96
CA VAL A 137 -27.80 27.84 4.93
C VAL A 137 -28.21 29.27 5.27
N GLU A 138 -28.51 30.08 4.26
CA GLU A 138 -29.01 31.45 4.40
C GLU A 138 -30.21 31.49 5.37
N PRO A 139 -30.08 32.05 6.58
CA PRO A 139 -31.19 32.20 7.51
C PRO A 139 -32.00 33.45 7.12
N GLY A 140 -32.64 33.44 5.95
CA GLY A 140 -33.22 34.65 5.36
C GLY A 140 -34.60 34.52 4.72
N THR A 141 -35.25 33.35 4.79
CA THR A 141 -36.56 33.13 4.11
C THR A 141 -37.73 32.93 5.07
N LEU A 142 -37.72 33.60 6.23
CA LEU A 142 -38.97 33.86 6.95
C LEU A 142 -39.73 34.98 6.22
N LYS A 143 -40.58 34.57 5.27
CA LYS A 143 -41.58 35.44 4.65
C LYS A 143 -42.45 36.08 5.74
N LYS A 144 -42.43 37.41 5.84
CA LYS A 144 -43.54 38.16 6.42
C LYS A 144 -44.69 38.16 5.40
N THR A 145 -45.64 37.26 5.59
CA THR A 145 -47.00 37.43 5.06
C THR A 145 -47.80 38.16 6.14
N THR A 146 -47.89 39.48 5.99
CA THR A 146 -49.01 40.26 6.50
C THR A 146 -50.00 40.43 5.35
#